data_AF-A0A7K2JW24-F1
#
_entry.id   AF-A0A7K2JW24-F1
#
_cell.length_a   1.000
_cell.length_b   1.000
_cell.length_c   1.000
_cell.angle_alpha   90.00
_cell.angle_beta   90.00
_cell.angle_gamma   90.00
#
_symmetry.space_group_name_H-M   'P 1'
#
loop_
_entity.id
_entity.type
_entity.pdbx_description
1 polymer ?
#
loop_
_entity_poly.entity_id
_entity_poly.type
_entity_poly.pdbx_seq_one_letter_code
_entity_poly.pdbx_strand_id
1 'polypeptide(L)'
;MIEPHAPAPPGSPPPWAGADGPDTRRDAGRRDDIRAPGGPSGPVRLPVRPGIGRFLVLAGVFVCAACGLVYELELVALASYLIGDSVTQASVVLSVMVFAMGIGSLAAKRLRRFAAAGFGAVEAVLALVGGSSAMALYAVFAWTGGWGGLWSDGPRFLLVAFSLAIGLLIGAEVPLLMELIQRIRRQDAGGAVADLFAADYVGALVGGLAFPFVLLPFLGQLTGALLTGTVNAAVGAALVLGLFRRDLTRRARRLLVVANVVVLAVLASATVLADDFERAARHAVYGQDVRVAVRTGVQEVVLTGGTDGRALRLFLDGRLRVSGSDERRYHEALVHPAMTGRHARVLILGGGDGLAVREVLRHPGVRRVDVVEPDPGLARLARHDPGLSALNEHAYGDPRVHVTAGDAFHRLRSARTGTYDVVVSDLPDPGITSSTKLYSQEFYGLLRRVLAPGGRLAVHAGPVSSRPGAFWTVDATLRAAGLRTVAYRVGGRDTGFTTGPDRASGTSTAPGDWGFLLAARTPPVLRLAP
;
A
#
# COMPACT_ATOMS: atom_id res chain seq x y z
N MET A 1 19.32 26.19 -38.04
CA MET A 1 18.95 26.26 -39.47
C MET A 1 17.45 26.47 -39.54
N ILE A 2 17.03 27.74 -39.54
CA ILE A 2 15.63 28.19 -39.57
C ILE A 2 15.65 29.50 -40.37
N GLU A 3 14.87 29.59 -41.43
CA GLU A 3 14.32 30.87 -41.93
C GLU A 3 12.90 30.64 -42.47
N PRO A 4 12.03 31.67 -42.53
CA PRO A 4 10.59 31.51 -42.70
C PRO A 4 10.05 32.06 -44.02
N HIS A 5 8.78 31.74 -44.34
CA HIS A 5 7.98 32.56 -45.26
C HIS A 5 6.53 32.75 -44.76
N ALA A 6 5.96 33.89 -45.13
CA ALA A 6 4.66 34.41 -44.68
C ALA A 6 3.60 34.40 -45.82
N PRO A 7 2.30 34.63 -45.54
CA PRO A 7 1.20 34.23 -46.43
C PRO A 7 0.51 35.35 -47.24
N ALA A 8 -0.22 34.97 -48.30
CA ALA A 8 -1.25 35.75 -49.02
C ALA A 8 -2.15 34.79 -49.88
N PRO A 9 -3.14 35.26 -50.69
CA PRO A 9 -4.53 35.58 -50.28
C PRO A 9 -5.62 34.81 -51.10
N PRO A 10 -6.95 35.01 -50.88
CA PRO A 10 -8.01 34.17 -51.47
C PRO A 10 -8.80 34.74 -52.68
N GLY A 11 -9.42 33.84 -53.48
CA GLY A 11 -10.39 34.10 -54.59
C GLY A 11 -9.79 33.93 -56.00
N SER A 12 -10.31 33.10 -56.94
CA SER A 12 -11.60 33.24 -57.66
C SER A 12 -11.90 32.00 -58.57
N PRO A 13 -13.10 31.84 -59.20
CA PRO A 13 -13.52 30.69 -60.05
C PRO A 13 -13.47 31.04 -61.57
N PRO A 14 -14.14 30.36 -62.54
CA PRO A 14 -14.83 29.05 -62.58
C PRO A 14 -14.04 28.06 -63.51
N PRO A 15 -14.50 27.37 -64.60
CA PRO A 15 -15.82 27.13 -65.25
C PRO A 15 -16.50 25.82 -64.72
N TRP A 16 -17.54 25.18 -65.29
CA TRP A 16 -18.37 25.34 -66.50
C TRP A 16 -19.85 25.03 -66.17
N ALA A 17 -20.83 25.63 -66.87
CA ALA A 17 -22.26 25.42 -66.64
C ALA A 17 -23.14 25.73 -67.88
N GLY A 18 -24.34 25.13 -67.95
CA GLY A 18 -25.29 25.19 -69.08
C GLY A 18 -25.02 24.11 -70.13
N ALA A 19 -26.00 23.50 -70.83
CA ALA A 19 -27.47 23.54 -70.74
C ALA A 19 -28.03 22.23 -71.41
N ASP A 20 -29.30 21.95 -71.72
CA ASP A 20 -30.59 22.67 -71.65
C ASP A 20 -31.78 21.65 -71.75
N GLY A 21 -33.03 22.12 -71.69
CA GLY A 21 -34.20 21.46 -72.32
C GLY A 21 -35.22 20.75 -71.41
N PRO A 22 -36.50 20.55 -71.85
CA PRO A 22 -37.63 20.36 -70.92
C PRO A 22 -38.61 19.18 -71.15
N ASP A 23 -39.42 18.94 -70.10
CA ASP A 23 -40.78 18.34 -70.04
C ASP A 23 -41.08 16.94 -70.62
N THR A 24 -41.67 16.07 -69.80
CA THR A 24 -42.76 15.14 -70.19
C THR A 24 -43.47 14.55 -68.95
N ARG A 25 -44.71 14.09 -69.12
CA ARG A 25 -45.60 13.59 -68.05
C ARG A 25 -45.86 12.08 -68.12
N ARG A 26 -46.25 11.49 -66.98
CA ARG A 26 -46.73 10.10 -66.77
C ARG A 26 -45.59 9.06 -66.89
N ASP A 27 -45.62 7.94 -66.18
CA ASP A 27 -46.80 7.14 -65.79
C ASP A 27 -46.77 6.54 -64.37
N ALA A 28 -47.87 5.89 -63.98
CA ALA A 28 -48.05 5.31 -62.65
C ALA A 28 -47.95 3.79 -62.61
N GLY A 29 -47.10 3.27 -61.71
CA GLY A 29 -47.30 1.98 -61.04
C GLY A 29 -46.62 0.75 -61.64
N ARG A 30 -45.54 0.33 -60.99
CA ARG A 30 -45.35 -1.10 -60.64
C ARG A 30 -44.66 -1.23 -59.29
N ARG A 31 -45.11 -2.19 -58.47
CA ARG A 31 -44.36 -2.68 -57.31
C ARG A 31 -43.66 -3.97 -57.76
N ASP A 32 -42.35 -4.05 -57.57
CA ASP A 32 -41.60 -5.30 -57.65
C ASP A 32 -40.61 -5.34 -56.47
N ASP A 33 -40.64 -6.42 -55.67
CA ASP A 33 -39.90 -6.56 -54.42
C ASP A 33 -38.42 -6.92 -54.66
N ILE A 34 -37.53 -5.93 -54.67
CA ILE A 34 -36.07 -6.17 -54.64
C ILE A 34 -35.58 -6.19 -53.18
N ARG A 35 -35.56 -7.40 -52.61
CA ARG A 35 -35.15 -7.69 -51.22
C ARG A 35 -33.63 -7.57 -51.03
N ALA A 36 -33.13 -6.36 -50.84
CA ALA A 36 -31.71 -6.11 -50.56
C ALA A 36 -31.23 -6.81 -49.26
N PRO A 37 -30.15 -7.62 -49.30
CA PRO A 37 -29.59 -8.24 -48.10
C PRO A 37 -28.58 -7.30 -47.40
N GLY A 38 -28.62 -7.27 -46.05
CA GLY A 38 -27.50 -6.71 -45.26
C GLY A 38 -27.67 -5.31 -44.67
N GLY A 39 -28.87 -4.89 -44.26
CA GLY A 39 -29.02 -3.72 -43.37
C GLY A 39 -28.42 -3.98 -41.97
N PRO A 40 -27.79 -2.99 -41.32
CA PRO A 40 -27.18 -3.17 -39.99
C PRO A 40 -28.22 -3.48 -38.92
N SER A 41 -27.84 -4.29 -37.93
CA SER A 41 -28.71 -4.76 -36.85
C SER A 41 -29.43 -3.63 -36.12
N GLY A 42 -30.76 -3.71 -36.05
CA GLY A 42 -31.61 -2.75 -35.33
C GLY A 42 -31.34 -2.69 -33.82
N PRO A 43 -31.87 -1.66 -33.12
CA PRO A 43 -31.60 -1.43 -31.70
C PRO A 43 -31.99 -2.63 -30.83
N VAL A 44 -31.12 -2.99 -29.89
CA VAL A 44 -31.27 -4.18 -29.04
C VAL A 44 -32.54 -4.04 -28.18
N ARG A 45 -33.45 -5.00 -28.30
CA ARG A 45 -34.62 -5.09 -27.41
C ARG A 45 -34.18 -5.56 -26.03
N LEU A 46 -33.78 -4.61 -25.18
CA LEU A 46 -33.51 -4.82 -23.76
C LEU A 46 -34.72 -5.45 -23.04
N PRO A 47 -34.51 -6.11 -21.88
CA PRO A 47 -35.60 -6.58 -21.01
C PRO A 47 -36.26 -5.45 -20.19
N VAL A 48 -35.71 -4.23 -20.20
CA VAL A 48 -36.16 -3.07 -19.40
C VAL A 48 -36.30 -1.81 -20.27
N ARG A 49 -36.94 -0.75 -19.74
CA ARG A 49 -37.03 0.56 -20.40
C ARG A 49 -35.60 1.13 -20.64
N PRO A 50 -35.30 1.79 -21.78
CA PRO A 50 -33.94 2.22 -22.12
C PRO A 50 -33.24 3.09 -21.07
N GLY A 51 -33.99 3.99 -20.39
CA GLY A 51 -33.43 4.81 -19.31
C GLY A 51 -32.97 3.98 -18.09
N ILE A 52 -33.73 2.94 -17.73
CA ILE A 52 -33.37 2.00 -16.65
C ILE A 52 -32.16 1.16 -17.08
N GLY A 53 -32.12 0.69 -18.34
CA GLY A 53 -30.97 -0.02 -18.89
C GLY A 53 -29.68 0.82 -18.87
N ARG A 54 -29.78 2.10 -19.24
CA ARG A 54 -28.66 3.06 -19.18
C ARG A 54 -28.18 3.29 -17.74
N PHE A 55 -29.12 3.53 -16.81
CA PHE A 55 -28.81 3.68 -15.39
C PHE A 55 -28.10 2.44 -14.82
N LEU A 56 -28.59 1.24 -15.11
CA LEU A 56 -27.96 -0.01 -14.66
C LEU A 56 -26.54 -0.17 -15.21
N VAL A 57 -26.29 0.15 -16.49
CA VAL A 57 -24.92 0.12 -17.04
C VAL A 57 -24.02 1.15 -16.35
N LEU A 58 -24.46 2.40 -16.17
CA LEU A 58 -23.66 3.43 -15.49
C LEU A 58 -23.39 3.09 -14.01
N ALA A 59 -24.37 2.52 -13.31
CA ALA A 59 -24.18 1.99 -11.96
C ALA A 59 -23.19 0.82 -11.93
N GLY A 60 -23.18 -0.01 -12.98
CA GLY A 60 -22.18 -1.07 -13.14
C GLY A 60 -20.78 -0.52 -13.39
N VAL A 61 -20.61 0.43 -14.33
CA VAL A 61 -19.34 1.16 -14.57
C VAL A 61 -18.78 1.71 -13.26
N PHE A 62 -19.64 2.37 -12.46
CA PHE A 62 -19.27 2.91 -11.16
C PHE A 62 -18.73 1.83 -10.19
N VAL A 63 -19.32 0.62 -10.16
CA VAL A 63 -18.80 -0.47 -9.32
C VAL A 63 -17.51 -1.06 -9.90
N CYS A 64 -17.43 -1.31 -11.21
CA CYS A 64 -16.22 -1.83 -11.85
C CYS A 64 -15.02 -0.89 -11.62
N ALA A 65 -15.20 0.41 -11.80
CA ALA A 65 -14.18 1.43 -11.52
C ALA A 65 -13.81 1.50 -10.03
N ALA A 66 -14.79 1.36 -9.11
CA ALA A 66 -14.52 1.27 -7.68
C ALA A 66 -13.69 0.03 -7.33
N CYS A 67 -14.05 -1.15 -7.86
CA CYS A 67 -13.30 -2.39 -7.68
C CYS A 67 -11.89 -2.31 -8.29
N GLY A 68 -11.76 -1.76 -9.49
CA GLY A 68 -10.49 -1.53 -10.19
C GLY A 68 -9.49 -0.73 -9.36
N LEU A 69 -9.92 0.42 -8.80
CA LEU A 69 -9.05 1.23 -7.93
C LEU A 69 -8.80 0.58 -6.56
N VAL A 70 -9.73 -0.23 -6.04
CA VAL A 70 -9.47 -1.03 -4.83
C VAL A 70 -8.32 -2.01 -5.07
N TYR A 71 -8.31 -2.76 -6.20
CA TYR A 71 -7.19 -3.65 -6.51
C TYR A 71 -5.86 -2.88 -6.72
N GLU A 72 -5.89 -1.70 -7.34
CA GLU A 72 -4.72 -0.85 -7.51
C GLU A 72 -4.10 -0.46 -6.15
N LEU A 73 -4.93 0.05 -5.24
CA LEU A 73 -4.48 0.44 -3.89
C LEU A 73 -4.12 -0.76 -3.01
N GLU A 74 -4.80 -1.91 -3.18
CA GLU A 74 -4.44 -3.18 -2.55
C GLU A 74 -3.03 -3.60 -2.95
N LEU A 75 -2.70 -3.62 -4.25
CA LEU A 75 -1.35 -3.96 -4.73
C LEU A 75 -0.30 -2.97 -4.22
N VAL A 76 -0.58 -1.66 -4.22
CA VAL A 76 0.34 -0.64 -3.67
C VAL A 76 0.58 -0.84 -2.18
N ALA A 77 -0.45 -1.15 -1.40
CA ALA A 77 -0.35 -1.41 0.03
C ALA A 77 0.38 -2.73 0.33
N LEU A 78 0.09 -3.80 -0.41
CA LEU A 78 0.79 -5.09 -0.34
C LEU A 78 2.27 -4.94 -0.66
N ALA A 79 2.62 -4.22 -1.72
CA ALA A 79 4.00 -4.00 -2.11
C ALA A 79 4.77 -3.21 -1.05
N SER A 80 4.18 -2.11 -0.54
CA SER A 80 4.76 -1.31 0.54
C SER A 80 5.03 -2.13 1.81
N TYR A 81 4.16 -3.10 2.12
CA TYR A 81 4.25 -3.97 3.29
C TYR A 81 5.20 -5.17 3.09
N LEU A 82 5.09 -5.90 1.97
CA LEU A 82 5.82 -7.15 1.70
C LEU A 82 7.20 -6.94 1.06
N ILE A 83 7.46 -5.77 0.47
CA ILE A 83 8.67 -5.48 -0.33
C ILE A 83 9.42 -4.24 0.19
N GLY A 84 8.73 -3.35 0.90
CA GLY A 84 9.30 -2.12 1.47
C GLY A 84 9.25 -0.96 0.49
N ASP A 85 9.94 0.13 0.81
CA ASP A 85 10.00 1.41 0.07
C ASP A 85 8.75 1.77 -0.76
N SER A 86 7.72 2.27 -0.06
CA SER A 86 6.40 2.56 -0.61
C SER A 86 6.41 3.49 -1.85
N VAL A 87 7.38 4.39 -1.97
CA VAL A 87 7.46 5.32 -3.11
C VAL A 87 7.83 4.59 -4.39
N THR A 88 8.88 3.76 -4.36
CA THR A 88 9.31 2.97 -5.52
C THR A 88 8.25 1.93 -5.88
N GLN A 89 7.69 1.24 -4.89
CA GLN A 89 6.67 0.21 -5.15
C GLN A 89 5.37 0.79 -5.72
N ALA A 90 4.87 1.91 -5.18
CA ALA A 90 3.73 2.61 -5.77
C ALA A 90 4.03 3.03 -7.22
N SER A 91 5.20 3.62 -7.46
CA SER A 91 5.62 4.04 -8.81
C SER A 91 5.67 2.88 -9.80
N VAL A 92 6.12 1.69 -9.39
CA VAL A 92 6.12 0.47 -10.21
C VAL A 92 4.71 -0.02 -10.51
N VAL A 93 3.87 -0.21 -9.49
CA VAL A 93 2.48 -0.71 -9.66
C VAL A 93 1.69 0.23 -10.57
N LEU A 94 1.69 1.54 -10.29
CA LEU A 94 0.99 2.55 -11.08
C LEU A 94 1.49 2.58 -12.54
N SER A 95 2.80 2.61 -12.76
CA SER A 95 3.35 2.68 -14.13
C SER A 95 3.05 1.42 -14.94
N VAL A 96 3.15 0.23 -14.31
CA VAL A 96 2.83 -1.04 -14.96
C VAL A 96 1.33 -1.14 -15.24
N MET A 97 0.45 -0.76 -14.31
CA MET A 97 -1.00 -0.78 -14.50
C MET A 97 -1.45 0.19 -15.59
N VAL A 98 -0.96 1.44 -15.61
CA VAL A 98 -1.30 2.43 -16.65
C VAL A 98 -0.84 1.97 -18.04
N PHE A 99 0.37 1.41 -18.16
CA PHE A 99 0.85 0.83 -19.41
C PHE A 99 0.02 -0.38 -19.85
N ALA A 100 -0.30 -1.27 -18.91
CA ALA A 100 -1.14 -2.44 -19.16
C ALA A 100 -2.57 -2.06 -19.57
N MET A 101 -3.15 -1.01 -19.00
CA MET A 101 -4.46 -0.49 -19.39
C MET A 101 -4.47 -0.03 -20.86
N GLY A 102 -3.41 0.62 -21.32
CA GLY A 102 -3.22 0.95 -22.74
C GLY A 102 -3.24 -0.29 -23.64
N ILE A 103 -2.52 -1.35 -23.26
CA ILE A 103 -2.50 -2.63 -24.00
C ILE A 103 -3.87 -3.32 -23.95
N GLY A 104 -4.54 -3.32 -22.81
CA GLY A 104 -5.86 -3.92 -22.61
C GLY A 104 -6.92 -3.30 -23.53
N SER A 105 -6.92 -1.97 -23.63
CA SER A 105 -7.80 -1.22 -24.53
C SER A 105 -7.56 -1.53 -26.00
N LEU A 106 -6.29 -1.75 -26.39
CA LEU A 106 -5.93 -2.20 -27.73
C LEU A 106 -6.36 -3.66 -27.99
N ALA A 107 -6.20 -4.56 -27.02
CA ALA A 107 -6.60 -5.96 -27.13
C ALA A 107 -8.13 -6.13 -27.22
N ALA A 108 -8.88 -5.35 -26.45
CA ALA A 108 -10.35 -5.35 -26.42
C ALA A 108 -11.01 -5.07 -27.79
N LYS A 109 -10.31 -4.42 -28.71
CA LYS A 109 -10.75 -4.24 -30.11
C LYS A 109 -11.15 -5.58 -30.78
N ARG A 110 -10.49 -6.70 -30.43
CA ARG A 110 -10.81 -8.05 -30.92
C ARG A 110 -12.05 -8.67 -30.26
N LEU A 111 -12.44 -8.17 -29.08
CA LEU A 111 -13.56 -8.65 -28.26
C LEU A 111 -14.85 -7.86 -28.52
N ARG A 112 -14.80 -6.61 -28.99
CA ARG A 112 -15.98 -5.75 -29.29
C ARG A 112 -17.08 -6.43 -30.13
N ARG A 113 -16.71 -7.28 -31.10
CA ARG A 113 -17.66 -8.10 -31.88
C ARG A 113 -18.59 -8.99 -31.02
N PHE A 114 -18.15 -9.34 -29.81
CA PHE A 114 -18.88 -10.11 -28.81
C PHE A 114 -19.01 -9.35 -27.48
N ALA A 115 -19.12 -8.01 -27.52
CA ALA A 115 -18.96 -7.11 -26.36
C ALA A 115 -19.55 -7.62 -25.03
N ALA A 116 -20.81 -8.03 -24.99
CA ALA A 116 -21.45 -8.54 -23.77
C ALA A 116 -20.78 -9.80 -23.21
N ALA A 117 -20.34 -10.73 -24.07
CA ALA A 117 -19.65 -11.95 -23.67
C ALA A 117 -18.16 -11.69 -23.35
N GLY A 118 -17.53 -10.74 -24.04
CA GLY A 118 -16.17 -10.29 -23.74
C GLY A 118 -16.09 -9.62 -22.38
N PHE A 119 -17.00 -8.67 -22.12
CA PHE A 119 -17.11 -7.95 -20.86
C PHE A 119 -17.34 -8.92 -19.69
N GLY A 120 -18.37 -9.78 -19.76
CA GLY A 120 -18.63 -10.76 -18.70
C GLY A 120 -17.52 -11.81 -18.49
N ALA A 121 -16.62 -11.98 -19.44
CA ALA A 121 -15.42 -12.81 -19.27
C ALA A 121 -14.26 -12.02 -18.63
N VAL A 122 -14.05 -10.76 -19.02
CA VAL A 122 -13.09 -9.85 -18.37
C VAL A 122 -13.44 -9.66 -16.90
N GLU A 123 -14.71 -9.35 -16.59
CA GLU A 123 -15.22 -9.17 -15.22
C GLU A 123 -14.98 -10.39 -14.32
N ALA A 124 -15.24 -11.60 -14.82
CA ALA A 124 -15.05 -12.83 -14.07
C ALA A 124 -13.56 -13.17 -13.87
N VAL A 125 -12.70 -12.85 -14.85
CA VAL A 125 -11.25 -13.04 -14.72
C VAL A 125 -10.64 -11.98 -13.80
N LEU A 126 -11.05 -10.71 -13.89
CA LEU A 126 -10.59 -9.64 -13.00
C LEU A 126 -11.01 -9.91 -11.55
N ALA A 127 -12.26 -10.30 -11.33
CA ALA A 127 -12.74 -10.71 -10.01
C ALA A 127 -11.89 -11.83 -9.39
N LEU A 128 -11.47 -12.81 -10.18
CA LEU A 128 -10.59 -13.89 -9.70
C LEU A 128 -9.15 -13.43 -9.48
N VAL A 129 -8.57 -12.68 -10.43
CA VAL A 129 -7.16 -12.25 -10.41
C VAL A 129 -6.92 -11.19 -9.34
N GLY A 130 -7.76 -10.17 -9.25
CA GLY A 130 -7.72 -9.15 -8.19
C GLY A 130 -8.20 -9.69 -6.85
N GLY A 131 -9.31 -10.44 -6.82
CA GLY A 131 -9.80 -11.01 -5.56
C GLY A 131 -8.81 -11.99 -4.89
N SER A 132 -7.91 -12.62 -5.65
CA SER A 132 -6.87 -13.51 -5.13
C SER A 132 -5.47 -12.90 -5.02
N SER A 133 -5.23 -11.66 -5.47
CA SER A 133 -3.87 -11.09 -5.51
C SER A 133 -3.23 -10.98 -4.13
N ALA A 134 -3.97 -10.48 -3.13
CA ALA A 134 -3.50 -10.44 -1.75
C ALA A 134 -3.09 -11.82 -1.22
N MET A 135 -3.94 -12.85 -1.34
CA MET A 135 -3.62 -14.20 -0.86
C MET A 135 -2.38 -14.78 -1.57
N ALA A 136 -2.29 -14.64 -2.89
CA ALA A 136 -1.16 -15.16 -3.65
C ALA A 136 0.16 -14.47 -3.31
N LEU A 137 0.14 -13.14 -3.12
CA LEU A 137 1.33 -12.36 -2.73
C LEU A 137 1.78 -12.68 -1.29
N TYR A 138 0.85 -12.74 -0.34
CA TYR A 138 1.15 -13.19 1.03
C TYR A 138 1.66 -14.64 1.05
N ALA A 139 1.12 -15.54 0.21
CA ALA A 139 1.55 -16.94 0.16
C ALA A 139 3.01 -17.08 -0.30
N VAL A 140 3.38 -16.43 -1.41
CA VAL A 140 4.77 -16.46 -1.91
C VAL A 140 5.73 -15.84 -0.88
N PHE A 141 5.36 -14.70 -0.27
CA PHE A 141 6.17 -14.11 0.80
C PHE A 141 6.35 -15.05 2.00
N ALA A 142 5.28 -15.66 2.50
CA ALA A 142 5.30 -16.50 3.69
C ALA A 142 6.05 -17.83 3.49
N TRP A 143 5.82 -18.52 2.37
CA TRP A 143 6.37 -19.87 2.15
C TRP A 143 7.65 -19.92 1.32
N THR A 144 7.86 -19.05 0.32
CA THR A 144 9.10 -19.07 -0.50
C THR A 144 10.16 -18.08 -0.04
N GLY A 145 9.82 -17.12 0.84
CA GLY A 145 10.76 -16.12 1.37
C GLY A 145 11.93 -16.67 2.19
N GLY A 146 11.98 -17.99 2.45
CA GLY A 146 13.13 -18.68 3.06
C GLY A 146 14.02 -19.46 2.07
N TRP A 147 13.65 -19.57 0.79
CA TRP A 147 14.26 -20.55 -0.13
C TRP A 147 15.53 -20.03 -0.83
N GLY A 148 15.72 -18.71 -0.88
CA GLY A 148 16.88 -18.08 -1.52
C GLY A 148 16.90 -18.18 -3.05
N GLY A 149 17.99 -17.70 -3.65
CA GLY A 149 18.12 -17.59 -5.11
C GLY A 149 17.00 -16.74 -5.72
N LEU A 150 16.50 -17.14 -6.90
CA LEU A 150 15.44 -16.41 -7.62
C LEU A 150 14.14 -16.21 -6.79
N TRP A 151 13.91 -17.03 -5.76
CA TRP A 151 12.72 -16.98 -4.92
C TRP A 151 12.72 -15.85 -3.87
N SER A 152 13.86 -15.20 -3.59
CA SER A 152 13.87 -14.00 -2.71
C SER A 152 13.14 -12.81 -3.33
N ASP A 153 13.19 -12.69 -4.65
CA ASP A 153 12.47 -11.67 -5.43
C ASP A 153 11.09 -12.15 -5.91
N GLY A 154 10.66 -13.36 -5.52
CA GLY A 154 9.36 -13.95 -5.88
C GLY A 154 8.17 -13.00 -5.70
N PRO A 155 8.02 -12.31 -4.55
CA PRO A 155 6.96 -11.33 -4.34
C PRO A 155 7.01 -10.13 -5.30
N ARG A 156 8.20 -9.69 -5.74
CA ARG A 156 8.37 -8.59 -6.70
C ARG A 156 7.91 -9.00 -8.10
N PHE A 157 8.34 -10.17 -8.57
CA PHE A 157 7.89 -10.69 -9.87
C PHE A 157 6.38 -10.95 -9.89
N LEU A 158 5.84 -11.52 -8.81
CA LEU A 158 4.40 -11.78 -8.70
C LEU A 158 3.58 -10.48 -8.61
N LEU A 159 4.08 -9.45 -7.92
CA LEU A 159 3.43 -8.13 -7.88
C LEU A 159 3.34 -7.51 -9.27
N VAL A 160 4.44 -7.51 -10.04
CA VAL A 160 4.47 -6.99 -11.42
C VAL A 160 3.55 -7.82 -12.33
N ALA A 161 3.48 -9.14 -12.14
CA ALA A 161 2.58 -10.01 -12.90
C ALA A 161 1.09 -9.71 -12.60
N PHE A 162 0.71 -9.53 -11.33
CA PHE A 162 -0.65 -9.11 -10.97
C PHE A 162 -0.97 -7.69 -11.47
N SER A 163 -0.05 -6.74 -11.31
CA SER A 163 -0.20 -5.36 -11.82
C SER A 163 -0.45 -5.35 -13.34
N LEU A 164 0.34 -6.15 -14.08
CA LEU A 164 0.19 -6.31 -15.53
C LEU A 164 -1.15 -6.98 -15.90
N ALA A 165 -1.56 -8.04 -15.19
CA ALA A 165 -2.79 -8.75 -15.47
C ALA A 165 -4.04 -7.92 -15.16
N ILE A 166 -4.08 -7.27 -13.99
CA ILE A 166 -5.20 -6.43 -13.52
C ILE A 166 -5.34 -5.19 -14.41
N GLY A 167 -4.25 -4.48 -14.69
CA GLY A 167 -4.27 -3.34 -15.61
C GLY A 167 -4.70 -3.73 -17.04
N LEU A 168 -4.29 -4.90 -17.55
CA LEU A 168 -4.72 -5.41 -18.86
C LEU A 168 -6.24 -5.66 -18.91
N LEU A 169 -6.83 -6.12 -17.80
CA LEU A 169 -8.26 -6.41 -17.69
C LEU A 169 -9.08 -5.12 -17.56
N ILE A 170 -8.72 -4.23 -16.62
CA ILE A 170 -9.37 -2.91 -16.45
C ILE A 170 -9.32 -2.11 -17.76
N GLY A 171 -8.17 -2.07 -18.42
CA GLY A 171 -8.03 -1.40 -19.72
C GLY A 171 -8.92 -1.97 -20.83
N ALA A 172 -9.30 -3.25 -20.73
CA ALA A 172 -10.18 -3.89 -21.68
C ALA A 172 -11.67 -3.56 -21.46
N GLU A 173 -12.07 -3.11 -20.27
CA GLU A 173 -13.47 -2.79 -19.93
C GLU A 173 -13.99 -1.57 -20.69
N VAL A 174 -13.26 -0.45 -20.67
CA VAL A 174 -13.74 0.83 -21.24
C VAL A 174 -14.19 0.70 -22.71
N PRO A 175 -13.45 0.04 -23.64
CA PRO A 175 -13.92 -0.17 -25.01
C PRO A 175 -15.11 -1.13 -25.15
N LEU A 176 -15.33 -2.03 -24.19
CA LEU A 176 -16.45 -2.98 -24.17
C LEU A 176 -17.71 -2.31 -23.59
N LEU A 177 -17.57 -1.57 -22.49
CA LEU A 177 -18.62 -0.75 -21.87
C LEU A 177 -19.12 0.33 -22.84
N MET A 178 -18.22 1.02 -23.55
CA MET A 178 -18.61 2.01 -24.56
C MET A 178 -19.43 1.39 -25.70
N GLU A 179 -19.02 0.22 -26.18
CA GLU A 179 -19.73 -0.56 -27.21
C GLU A 179 -21.11 -1.05 -26.71
N LEU A 180 -21.25 -1.37 -25.42
CA LEU A 180 -22.52 -1.72 -24.79
C LEU A 180 -23.46 -0.50 -24.63
N ILE A 181 -22.94 0.66 -24.20
CA ILE A 181 -23.72 1.89 -24.06
C ILE A 181 -24.27 2.35 -25.43
N GLN A 182 -23.42 2.34 -26.48
CA GLN A 182 -23.83 2.71 -27.85
C GLN A 182 -24.96 1.81 -28.41
N ARG A 183 -25.06 0.55 -27.96
CA ARG A 183 -26.14 -0.38 -28.35
C ARG A 183 -27.47 -0.12 -27.66
N ILE A 184 -27.47 0.50 -26.48
CA ILE A 184 -28.69 0.83 -25.72
C ILE A 184 -29.45 1.98 -26.39
N ARG A 185 -28.74 3.01 -26.89
CA ARG A 185 -29.34 4.18 -27.53
C ARG A 185 -28.34 4.81 -28.50
N ARG A 186 -28.80 5.14 -29.72
CA ARG A 186 -28.08 6.10 -30.58
C ARG A 186 -28.09 7.46 -29.88
N GLN A 187 -26.93 7.84 -29.34
CA GLN A 187 -26.60 9.15 -28.81
C GLN A 187 -25.30 9.60 -29.45
N ASP A 188 -25.04 10.90 -29.45
CA ASP A 188 -23.76 11.43 -29.90
C ASP A 188 -22.62 10.83 -29.08
N ALA A 189 -21.57 10.38 -29.77
CA ALA A 189 -20.51 9.57 -29.15
C ALA A 189 -19.86 10.29 -27.95
N GLY A 190 -19.67 11.61 -28.04
CA GLY A 190 -19.13 12.44 -26.96
C GLY A 190 -19.98 12.41 -25.68
N GLY A 191 -21.31 12.42 -25.78
CA GLY A 191 -22.19 12.35 -24.60
C GLY A 191 -22.20 10.97 -23.93
N ALA A 192 -22.04 9.90 -24.71
CA ALA A 192 -21.87 8.55 -24.17
C ALA A 192 -20.48 8.35 -23.54
N VAL A 193 -19.42 8.97 -24.09
CA VAL A 193 -18.08 9.02 -23.48
C VAL A 193 -18.07 9.82 -22.18
N ALA A 194 -18.71 10.99 -22.15
CA ALA A 194 -18.75 11.86 -20.98
C ALA A 194 -19.44 11.20 -19.78
N ASP A 195 -20.61 10.59 -19.98
CA ASP A 195 -21.33 9.90 -18.91
C ASP A 195 -20.59 8.63 -18.43
N LEU A 196 -19.86 7.96 -19.33
CA LEU A 196 -19.00 6.81 -18.98
C LEU A 196 -17.85 7.27 -18.06
N PHE A 197 -17.09 8.30 -18.44
CA PHE A 197 -16.01 8.85 -17.59
C PHE A 197 -16.53 9.47 -16.29
N ALA A 198 -17.73 10.07 -16.29
CA ALA A 198 -18.32 10.59 -15.06
C ALA A 198 -18.66 9.48 -14.04
N ALA A 199 -19.19 8.35 -14.51
CA ALA A 199 -19.43 7.17 -13.66
C ALA A 199 -18.11 6.52 -13.20
N ASP A 200 -17.12 6.46 -14.08
CA ASP A 200 -15.78 5.93 -13.83
C ASP A 200 -15.03 6.72 -12.73
N TYR A 201 -14.89 8.04 -12.89
CA TYR A 201 -14.20 8.89 -11.89
C TYR A 201 -14.90 8.91 -10.52
N VAL A 202 -16.24 8.87 -10.48
CA VAL A 202 -17.00 8.81 -9.22
C VAL A 202 -16.90 7.42 -8.59
N GLY A 203 -16.84 6.35 -9.39
CA GLY A 203 -16.57 4.99 -8.93
C GLY A 203 -15.18 4.86 -8.32
N ALA A 204 -14.15 5.29 -9.06
CA ALA A 204 -12.77 5.36 -8.59
C ALA A 204 -12.65 6.15 -7.28
N LEU A 205 -13.25 7.34 -7.17
CA LEU A 205 -13.26 8.12 -5.92
C LEU A 205 -13.86 7.34 -4.74
N VAL A 206 -14.99 6.66 -4.94
CA VAL A 206 -15.63 5.88 -3.87
C VAL A 206 -14.80 4.65 -3.50
N GLY A 207 -14.26 3.91 -4.47
CA GLY A 207 -13.35 2.78 -4.21
C GLY A 207 -12.08 3.20 -3.47
N GLY A 208 -11.49 4.33 -3.88
CA GLY A 208 -10.27 4.88 -3.30
C GLY A 208 -10.40 5.36 -1.85
N LEU A 209 -11.61 5.76 -1.43
CA LEU A 209 -11.92 6.05 -0.03
C LEU A 209 -12.40 4.79 0.72
N ALA A 210 -13.13 3.89 0.06
CA ALA A 210 -13.62 2.65 0.65
C ALA A 210 -12.47 1.72 1.07
N PHE A 211 -11.39 1.62 0.29
CA PHE A 211 -10.24 0.77 0.64
C PHE A 211 -9.61 1.13 2.01
N PRO A 212 -9.06 2.33 2.24
CA PRO A 212 -8.38 2.67 3.50
C PRO A 212 -9.34 2.91 4.68
N PHE A 213 -10.58 3.36 4.45
CA PHE A 213 -11.49 3.76 5.54
C PHE A 213 -12.61 2.74 5.84
N VAL A 214 -12.86 1.75 4.97
CA VAL A 214 -13.94 0.75 5.17
C VAL A 214 -13.43 -0.68 5.04
N LEU A 215 -12.81 -1.06 3.92
CA LEU A 215 -12.35 -2.43 3.71
C LEU A 215 -11.21 -2.78 4.68
N LEU A 216 -10.14 -1.98 4.71
CA LEU A 216 -8.97 -2.25 5.53
C LEU A 216 -9.26 -2.24 7.05
N PRO A 217 -10.08 -1.33 7.62
CA PRO A 217 -10.32 -1.31 9.07
C PRO A 217 -11.35 -2.34 9.57
N PHE A 218 -12.34 -2.72 8.76
CA PHE A 218 -13.43 -3.62 9.20
C PHE A 218 -13.31 -5.06 8.70
N LEU A 219 -12.66 -5.29 7.55
CA LEU A 219 -12.49 -6.62 6.95
C LEU A 219 -11.03 -7.06 6.90
N GLY A 220 -10.08 -6.12 7.00
CA GLY A 220 -8.68 -6.40 6.77
C GLY A 220 -8.34 -6.58 5.28
N GLN A 221 -7.06 -6.82 5.01
CA GLN A 221 -6.49 -6.70 3.66
C GLN A 221 -6.84 -7.89 2.75
N LEU A 222 -6.85 -9.12 3.28
CA LEU A 222 -7.17 -10.34 2.54
C LEU A 222 -8.67 -10.43 2.21
N THR A 223 -9.53 -10.28 3.22
CA THR A 223 -10.99 -10.37 3.07
C THR A 223 -11.55 -9.19 2.27
N GLY A 224 -10.94 -8.00 2.36
CA GLY A 224 -11.27 -6.85 1.51
C GLY A 224 -11.07 -7.13 0.02
N ALA A 225 -9.94 -7.77 -0.36
CA ALA A 225 -9.66 -8.20 -1.73
C ALA A 225 -10.74 -9.18 -2.25
N LEU A 226 -10.97 -10.24 -1.49
CA LEU A 226 -11.91 -11.33 -1.83
C LEU A 226 -13.36 -10.84 -1.95
N LEU A 227 -13.79 -9.94 -1.06
CA LEU A 227 -15.12 -9.32 -1.15
C LEU A 227 -15.23 -8.41 -2.38
N THR A 228 -14.17 -7.66 -2.70
CA THR A 228 -14.12 -6.81 -3.91
C THR A 228 -14.25 -7.65 -5.17
N GLY A 229 -13.51 -8.77 -5.26
CA GLY A 229 -13.68 -9.78 -6.31
C GLY A 229 -15.11 -10.31 -6.40
N THR A 230 -15.72 -10.63 -5.25
CA THR A 230 -17.08 -11.16 -5.17
C THR A 230 -18.13 -10.16 -5.68
N VAL A 231 -17.98 -8.88 -5.31
CA VAL A 231 -18.84 -7.77 -5.80
C VAL A 231 -18.66 -7.56 -7.30
N ASN A 232 -17.42 -7.55 -7.79
CA ASN A 232 -17.09 -7.35 -9.19
C ASN A 232 -17.72 -8.44 -10.09
N ALA A 233 -17.50 -9.72 -9.74
CA ALA A 233 -18.12 -10.85 -10.42
C ALA A 233 -19.66 -10.78 -10.39
N ALA A 234 -20.25 -10.44 -9.23
CA ALA A 234 -21.70 -10.34 -9.09
C ALA A 234 -22.31 -9.25 -9.99
N VAL A 235 -21.69 -8.07 -10.09
CA VAL A 235 -22.18 -6.95 -10.91
C VAL A 235 -21.95 -7.20 -12.40
N GLY A 236 -20.76 -7.65 -12.80
CA GLY A 236 -20.48 -8.03 -14.19
C GLY A 236 -21.44 -9.11 -14.70
N ALA A 237 -21.71 -10.13 -13.88
CA ALA A 237 -22.71 -11.16 -14.17
C ALA A 237 -24.15 -10.60 -14.23
N ALA A 238 -24.54 -9.72 -13.31
CA ALA A 238 -25.87 -9.11 -13.30
C ALA A 238 -26.13 -8.27 -14.56
N LEU A 239 -25.14 -7.48 -15.01
CA LEU A 239 -25.22 -6.75 -16.28
C LEU A 239 -25.37 -7.71 -17.47
N VAL A 240 -24.48 -8.69 -17.60
CA VAL A 240 -24.39 -9.52 -18.81
C VAL A 240 -25.50 -10.56 -18.90
N LEU A 241 -25.83 -11.23 -17.80
CA LEU A 241 -26.83 -12.29 -17.73
C LEU A 241 -28.24 -11.77 -17.42
N GLY A 242 -28.36 -10.54 -16.90
CA GLY A 242 -29.62 -9.82 -16.73
C GLY A 242 -29.98 -8.98 -17.95
N LEU A 243 -29.21 -7.93 -18.24
CA LEU A 243 -29.53 -6.91 -19.24
C LEU A 243 -29.24 -7.38 -20.67
N PHE A 244 -28.03 -7.87 -20.94
CA PHE A 244 -27.56 -8.24 -22.30
C PHE A 244 -27.79 -9.71 -22.69
N ARG A 245 -28.59 -10.44 -21.92
CA ARG A 245 -28.84 -11.89 -22.06
C ARG A 245 -29.37 -12.38 -23.42
N ARG A 246 -29.82 -11.46 -24.29
CA ARG A 246 -30.30 -11.73 -25.66
C ARG A 246 -29.19 -11.68 -26.71
N ASP A 247 -28.07 -11.01 -26.42
CA ASP A 247 -26.91 -10.85 -27.31
C ASP A 247 -25.92 -12.03 -27.17
N LEU A 248 -26.16 -12.92 -26.20
CA LEU A 248 -25.34 -14.10 -25.91
C LEU A 248 -25.85 -15.33 -26.66
N THR A 249 -24.95 -16.06 -27.31
CA THR A 249 -25.28 -17.40 -27.83
C THR A 249 -25.59 -18.37 -26.67
N ARG A 250 -26.39 -19.42 -26.92
CA ARG A 250 -26.71 -20.44 -25.91
C ARG A 250 -25.46 -21.09 -25.29
N ARG A 251 -24.37 -21.22 -26.07
CA ARG A 251 -23.06 -21.71 -25.57
C ARG A 251 -22.38 -20.65 -24.70
N ALA A 252 -22.22 -19.42 -25.17
CA ALA A 252 -21.59 -18.34 -24.42
C ALA A 252 -22.31 -18.06 -23.08
N ARG A 253 -23.65 -18.01 -23.07
CA ARG A 253 -24.43 -17.83 -21.84
C ARG A 253 -24.20 -18.95 -20.82
N ARG A 254 -24.11 -20.22 -21.26
CA ARG A 254 -23.80 -21.35 -20.37
C ARG A 254 -22.38 -21.26 -19.82
N LEU A 255 -21.40 -20.96 -20.67
CA LEU A 255 -20.00 -20.80 -20.25
C LEU A 255 -19.82 -19.67 -19.24
N LEU A 256 -20.46 -18.51 -19.45
CA LEU A 256 -20.42 -17.39 -18.51
C LEU A 256 -21.09 -17.70 -17.17
N VAL A 257 -22.23 -18.42 -17.18
CA VAL A 257 -22.87 -18.88 -15.93
C VAL A 257 -21.94 -19.83 -15.17
N VAL A 258 -21.35 -20.83 -15.85
CA VAL A 258 -20.44 -21.79 -15.20
C VAL A 258 -19.18 -21.09 -14.69
N ALA A 259 -18.54 -20.25 -15.49
CA ALA A 259 -17.35 -19.50 -15.10
C ALA A 259 -17.62 -18.60 -13.89
N ASN A 260 -18.73 -17.85 -13.89
CA ASN A 260 -19.06 -16.97 -12.77
C ASN A 260 -19.44 -17.74 -11.49
N VAL A 261 -20.13 -18.88 -11.61
CA VAL A 261 -20.41 -19.74 -10.46
C VAL A 261 -19.12 -20.33 -9.88
N VAL A 262 -18.17 -20.74 -10.74
CA VAL A 262 -16.84 -21.23 -10.29
C VAL A 262 -16.04 -20.11 -9.62
N VAL A 263 -15.98 -18.91 -10.20
CA VAL A 263 -15.26 -17.75 -9.61
C VAL A 263 -15.87 -17.36 -8.26
N LEU A 264 -17.20 -17.23 -8.17
CA LEU A 264 -17.86 -16.92 -6.89
C LEU A 264 -17.66 -18.04 -5.85
N ALA A 265 -17.67 -19.32 -6.26
CA ALA A 265 -17.40 -20.43 -5.35
C ALA A 265 -15.95 -20.44 -4.84
N VAL A 266 -14.97 -20.14 -5.70
CA VAL A 266 -13.55 -20.03 -5.34
C VAL A 266 -13.33 -18.85 -4.38
N LEU A 267 -13.86 -17.66 -4.70
CA LEU A 267 -13.73 -16.47 -3.85
C LEU A 267 -14.46 -16.65 -2.50
N ALA A 268 -15.64 -17.27 -2.48
CA ALA A 268 -16.35 -17.58 -1.23
C ALA A 268 -15.61 -18.61 -0.39
N SER A 269 -15.07 -19.67 -0.99
CA SER A 269 -14.26 -20.67 -0.26
C SER A 269 -12.97 -20.05 0.30
N ALA A 270 -12.29 -19.21 -0.48
CA ALA A 270 -11.13 -18.45 -0.04
C ALA A 270 -11.46 -17.44 1.07
N THR A 271 -12.65 -16.84 1.05
CA THR A 271 -13.14 -15.95 2.12
C THR A 271 -13.38 -16.72 3.42
N VAL A 272 -14.01 -17.89 3.36
CA VAL A 272 -14.23 -18.74 4.55
C VAL A 272 -12.91 -19.25 5.12
N LEU A 273 -11.91 -19.53 4.27
CA LEU A 273 -10.59 -20.00 4.66
C LEU A 273 -9.59 -18.86 4.95
N ALA A 274 -9.99 -17.59 4.88
CA ALA A 274 -9.07 -16.46 5.00
C ALA A 274 -8.37 -16.40 6.37
N ASP A 275 -9.10 -16.63 7.46
CA ASP A 275 -8.55 -16.62 8.82
C ASP A 275 -7.61 -17.81 9.07
N ASP A 276 -7.91 -18.98 8.51
CA ASP A 276 -7.06 -20.18 8.60
C ASP A 276 -5.77 -19.98 7.79
N PHE A 277 -5.89 -19.42 6.59
CA PHE A 277 -4.77 -19.03 5.74
C PHE A 277 -3.88 -17.99 6.42
N GLU A 278 -4.46 -16.94 7.03
CA GLU A 278 -3.68 -15.90 7.71
C GLU A 278 -2.97 -16.47 8.94
N ARG A 279 -3.62 -17.33 9.73
CA ARG A 279 -2.98 -18.06 10.84
C ARG A 279 -1.83 -18.94 10.34
N ALA A 280 -2.02 -19.69 9.25
CA ALA A 280 -0.96 -20.51 8.65
C ALA A 280 0.21 -19.68 8.10
N ALA A 281 -0.06 -18.55 7.45
CA ALA A 281 0.96 -17.63 6.94
C ALA A 281 1.74 -16.97 8.08
N ARG A 282 1.06 -16.51 9.15
CA ARG A 282 1.70 -15.98 10.36
C ARG A 282 2.61 -17.03 11.01
N HIS A 283 2.19 -18.30 11.09
CA HIS A 283 3.04 -19.38 11.61
C HIS A 283 4.26 -19.68 10.72
N ALA A 284 4.14 -19.54 9.39
CA ALA A 284 5.27 -19.69 8.47
C ALA A 284 6.27 -18.52 8.52
N VAL A 285 5.78 -17.30 8.80
CA VAL A 285 6.62 -16.10 8.92
C VAL A 285 7.27 -15.97 10.29
N TYR A 286 6.49 -16.09 11.37
CA TYR A 286 6.91 -15.75 12.75
C TYR A 286 7.18 -16.98 13.66
N GLY A 287 6.89 -18.20 13.19
CA GLY A 287 6.96 -19.43 13.98
C GLY A 287 5.66 -19.77 14.71
N GLN A 288 5.64 -20.90 15.43
CA GLN A 288 4.43 -21.42 16.10
C GLN A 288 4.04 -20.64 17.38
N ASP A 289 4.93 -19.82 17.92
CA ASP A 289 4.80 -19.25 19.27
C ASP A 289 4.10 -17.88 19.31
N VAL A 290 3.20 -17.60 18.36
CA VAL A 290 2.52 -16.29 18.24
C VAL A 290 1.49 -16.11 19.36
N ARG A 291 1.77 -15.22 20.31
CA ARG A 291 0.87 -14.87 21.42
C ARG A 291 -0.06 -13.72 21.10
N VAL A 292 0.45 -12.71 20.40
CA VAL A 292 -0.30 -11.50 20.03
C VAL A 292 0.02 -11.19 18.57
N ALA A 293 -0.99 -10.95 17.77
CA ALA A 293 -0.87 -10.37 16.43
C ALA A 293 -2.04 -9.39 16.26
N VAL A 294 -1.74 -8.09 16.28
CA VAL A 294 -2.74 -7.02 16.26
C VAL A 294 -2.26 -5.91 15.33
N ARG A 295 -3.09 -5.53 14.37
CA ARG A 295 -2.88 -4.32 13.56
C ARG A 295 -3.45 -3.12 14.31
N THR A 296 -2.60 -2.17 14.68
CA THR A 296 -3.00 -0.92 15.32
C THR A 296 -3.41 0.11 14.25
N GLY A 297 -3.80 1.31 14.68
CA GLY A 297 -3.99 2.45 13.76
C GLY A 297 -2.68 3.00 13.19
N VAL A 298 -1.53 2.36 13.44
CA VAL A 298 -0.20 2.81 13.02
C VAL A 298 0.58 1.72 12.28
N GLN A 299 0.61 0.48 12.79
CA GLN A 299 1.47 -0.62 12.30
C GLN A 299 0.90 -2.01 12.67
N GLU A 300 1.42 -3.09 12.09
CA GLU A 300 1.24 -4.44 12.66
C GLU A 300 2.17 -4.63 13.87
N VAL A 301 1.63 -5.14 14.99
CA VAL A 301 2.37 -5.50 16.20
C VAL A 301 2.21 -7.00 16.47
N VAL A 302 3.33 -7.73 16.46
CA VAL A 302 3.34 -9.19 16.74
C VAL A 302 4.31 -9.51 17.88
N LEU A 303 3.83 -10.28 18.87
CA LEU A 303 4.64 -10.85 19.94
C LEU A 303 4.71 -12.37 19.83
N THR A 304 5.92 -12.93 19.86
CA THR A 304 6.14 -14.38 19.91
C THR A 304 7.05 -14.80 21.08
N GLY A 305 6.95 -16.05 21.51
CA GLY A 305 7.74 -16.59 22.62
C GLY A 305 7.33 -16.01 23.98
N GLY A 306 8.27 -15.97 24.94
CA GLY A 306 7.95 -15.57 26.32
C GLY A 306 7.13 -16.60 27.10
N THR A 307 7.07 -17.84 26.62
CA THR A 307 6.62 -19.05 27.30
C THR A 307 7.65 -20.15 27.08
N ASP A 308 7.59 -21.23 27.86
CA ASP A 308 8.31 -22.50 27.59
C ASP A 308 9.84 -22.34 27.40
N GLY A 309 10.44 -21.37 28.09
CA GLY A 309 11.86 -21.05 28.03
C GLY A 309 12.32 -20.30 26.78
N ARG A 310 11.42 -19.96 25.85
CA ARG A 310 11.76 -19.21 24.62
C ARG A 310 11.75 -17.71 24.87
N ALA A 311 12.79 -17.02 24.42
CA ALA A 311 12.89 -15.56 24.55
C ALA A 311 11.72 -14.84 23.84
N LEU A 312 11.18 -13.81 24.47
CA LEU A 312 10.15 -12.95 23.87
C LEU A 312 10.71 -12.21 22.66
N ARG A 313 9.95 -12.13 21.56
CA ARG A 313 10.27 -11.34 20.37
C ARG A 313 9.13 -10.41 20.00
N LEU A 314 9.45 -9.14 19.72
CA LEU A 314 8.52 -8.13 19.21
C LEU A 314 8.87 -7.80 17.76
N PHE A 315 7.89 -7.94 16.88
CA PHE A 315 7.96 -7.54 15.48
C PHE A 315 7.01 -6.36 15.23
N LEU A 316 7.47 -5.36 14.49
CA LEU A 316 6.67 -4.24 14.00
C LEU A 316 6.74 -4.21 12.47
N ASP A 317 5.59 -4.25 11.78
CA ASP A 317 5.47 -4.43 10.32
C ASP A 317 6.42 -5.53 9.79
N GLY A 318 6.35 -6.72 10.38
CA GLY A 318 7.20 -7.86 10.06
C GLY A 318 8.67 -7.76 10.49
N ARG A 319 9.19 -6.59 10.89
CA ARG A 319 10.61 -6.43 11.28
C ARG A 319 10.82 -6.73 12.76
N LEU A 320 11.78 -7.60 13.09
CA LEU A 320 12.18 -7.82 14.48
C LEU A 320 12.74 -6.52 15.08
N ARG A 321 12.15 -6.06 16.19
CA ARG A 321 12.54 -4.86 16.94
C ARG A 321 13.17 -5.18 18.29
N VAL A 322 12.63 -6.17 19.01
CA VAL A 322 13.16 -6.63 20.30
C VAL A 322 13.30 -8.14 20.27
N SER A 323 14.43 -8.66 20.75
CA SER A 323 14.60 -10.08 21.11
C SER A 323 15.12 -10.14 22.54
N GLY A 324 14.38 -10.75 23.46
CA GLY A 324 14.73 -10.83 24.89
C GLY A 324 16.02 -11.59 25.21
N SER A 325 16.64 -12.21 24.20
CA SER A 325 17.97 -12.82 24.23
C SER A 325 19.13 -11.80 24.24
N ASP A 326 18.91 -10.60 23.69
CA ASP A 326 19.99 -9.68 23.31
C ASP A 326 19.61 -8.18 23.41
N GLU A 327 18.32 -7.85 23.58
CA GLU A 327 17.81 -6.46 23.68
C GLU A 327 18.53 -5.62 24.73
N ARG A 328 18.94 -6.25 25.84
CA ARG A 328 19.63 -5.57 26.93
C ARG A 328 20.91 -4.90 26.43
N ARG A 329 21.63 -5.50 25.48
CA ARG A 329 22.82 -4.88 24.86
C ARG A 329 22.49 -3.63 24.06
N TYR A 330 21.35 -3.62 23.38
CA TYR A 330 20.89 -2.47 22.61
C TYR A 330 20.48 -1.32 23.54
N HIS A 331 19.64 -1.58 24.55
CA HIS A 331 19.16 -0.55 25.46
C HIS A 331 20.25 -0.03 26.41
N GLU A 332 21.12 -0.89 26.94
CA GLU A 332 22.28 -0.46 27.74
C GLU A 332 23.20 0.46 26.92
N ALA A 333 23.51 0.08 25.67
CA ALA A 333 24.33 0.88 24.77
C ALA A 333 23.67 2.21 24.41
N LEU A 334 22.38 2.22 24.09
CA LEU A 334 21.64 3.41 23.71
C LEU A 334 21.50 4.41 24.88
N VAL A 335 21.31 3.93 26.10
CA VAL A 335 20.95 4.76 27.26
C VAL A 335 22.16 5.21 28.09
N HIS A 336 22.98 4.30 28.63
CA HIS A 336 23.96 4.67 29.67
C HIS A 336 24.99 5.74 29.23
N PRO A 337 25.51 5.77 27.98
CA PRO A 337 26.41 6.83 27.51
C PRO A 337 25.84 8.25 27.58
N ALA A 338 24.52 8.41 27.38
CA ALA A 338 23.87 9.71 27.54
C ALA A 338 23.62 10.04 29.02
N MET A 339 23.36 9.04 29.86
CA MET A 339 23.04 9.22 31.27
C MET A 339 24.25 9.60 32.15
N THR A 340 25.50 9.43 31.70
CA THR A 340 26.70 9.89 32.44
C THR A 340 26.89 11.42 32.47
N GLY A 341 25.89 12.19 32.04
CA GLY A 341 25.77 13.62 32.32
C GLY A 341 24.78 13.90 33.46
N ARG A 342 24.28 15.13 33.50
CA ARG A 342 23.07 15.44 34.26
C ARG A 342 21.87 14.81 33.54
N HIS A 343 20.98 14.15 34.28
CA HIS A 343 19.90 13.32 33.72
C HIS A 343 18.56 13.43 34.47
N ALA A 344 18.27 14.57 35.10
CA ALA A 344 17.08 14.70 35.97
C ALA A 344 15.75 14.72 35.20
N ARG A 345 15.75 15.24 33.97
CA ARG A 345 14.61 15.19 33.04
C ARG A 345 15.05 14.54 31.72
N VAL A 346 14.45 13.41 31.39
CA VAL A 346 14.74 12.61 30.20
C VAL A 346 13.54 12.64 29.24
N LEU A 347 13.82 12.71 27.94
CA LEU A 347 12.85 12.51 26.87
C LEU A 347 13.22 11.24 26.08
N ILE A 348 12.26 10.37 25.80
CA ILE A 348 12.42 9.24 24.88
C ILE A 348 11.48 9.47 23.68
N LEU A 349 12.01 9.35 22.48
CA LEU A 349 11.27 9.39 21.23
C LEU A 349 11.27 7.99 20.63
N GLY A 350 10.08 7.42 20.39
CA GLY A 350 9.92 5.98 20.21
C GLY A 350 10.05 5.22 21.53
N GLY A 351 10.55 3.97 21.48
CA GLY A 351 10.73 3.12 22.66
C GLY A 351 9.42 2.71 23.35
N GLY A 352 8.32 2.57 22.60
CA GLY A 352 6.98 2.19 23.10
C GLY A 352 6.88 0.81 23.77
N ASP A 353 7.91 -0.03 23.61
CA ASP A 353 8.15 -1.28 24.34
C ASP A 353 8.57 -1.08 25.82
N GLY A 354 9.05 0.11 26.18
CA GLY A 354 9.43 0.48 27.55
C GLY A 354 10.84 0.07 27.98
N LEU A 355 11.65 -0.57 27.14
CA LEU A 355 12.96 -1.10 27.52
C LEU A 355 14.03 0.01 27.64
N ALA A 356 13.96 1.01 26.76
CA ALA A 356 14.71 2.25 26.95
C ALA A 356 14.29 3.00 28.24
N VAL A 357 13.02 2.88 28.66
CA VAL A 357 12.53 3.46 29.93
C VAL A 357 13.14 2.71 31.13
N ARG A 358 13.14 1.37 31.11
CA ARG A 358 13.75 0.49 32.12
C ARG A 358 15.19 0.91 32.44
N GLU A 359 16.04 1.04 31.41
CA GLU A 359 17.45 1.43 31.60
C GLU A 359 17.63 2.88 32.06
N VAL A 360 16.72 3.79 31.71
CA VAL A 360 16.70 5.16 32.25
C VAL A 360 16.34 5.17 33.74
N LEU A 361 15.35 4.38 34.16
CA LEU A 361 14.86 4.37 35.55
C LEU A 361 15.87 3.82 36.57
N ARG A 362 16.88 3.05 36.12
CA ARG A 362 18.00 2.60 36.95
C ARG A 362 18.88 3.74 37.48
N HIS A 363 18.84 4.93 36.87
CA HIS A 363 19.63 6.08 37.31
C HIS A 363 18.89 6.86 38.42
N PRO A 364 19.42 6.91 39.67
CA PRO A 364 18.69 7.48 40.81
C PRO A 364 18.49 9.01 40.72
N GLY A 365 19.23 9.71 39.86
CA GLY A 365 19.03 11.13 39.63
C GLY A 365 17.81 11.48 38.75
N VAL A 366 17.17 10.49 38.11
CA VAL A 366 16.01 10.70 37.23
C VAL A 366 14.77 11.06 38.04
N ARG A 367 14.21 12.24 37.74
CA ARG A 367 12.98 12.77 38.36
C ARG A 367 11.76 12.72 37.44
N ARG A 368 11.97 12.68 36.12
CA ARG A 368 10.91 12.59 35.10
C ARG A 368 11.43 11.97 33.81
N VAL A 369 10.66 11.05 33.24
CA VAL A 369 10.85 10.51 31.89
C VAL A 369 9.58 10.81 31.08
N ASP A 370 9.68 11.67 30.07
CA ASP A 370 8.63 11.84 29.06
C ASP A 370 8.87 10.85 27.91
N VAL A 371 7.87 10.05 27.54
CA VAL A 371 7.95 9.09 26.41
C VAL A 371 7.00 9.54 25.32
N VAL A 372 7.45 9.53 24.07
CA VAL A 372 6.70 9.99 22.88
C VAL A 372 6.61 8.86 21.88
N GLU A 373 5.47 8.18 21.87
CA GLU A 373 5.22 7.00 21.05
C GLU A 373 4.05 7.30 20.09
N PRO A 374 4.22 7.21 18.76
CA PRO A 374 3.11 7.38 17.82
C PRO A 374 2.02 6.32 17.98
N ASP A 375 2.34 5.09 18.40
CA ASP A 375 1.37 3.99 18.55
C ASP A 375 0.90 3.76 20.01
N PRO A 376 -0.28 4.29 20.40
CA PRO A 376 -0.83 4.04 21.73
C PRO A 376 -1.26 2.57 21.94
N GLY A 377 -1.35 1.74 20.89
CA GLY A 377 -1.54 0.30 20.98
C GLY A 377 -0.30 -0.41 21.50
N LEU A 378 0.88 -0.09 20.95
CA LEU A 378 2.17 -0.60 21.41
C LEU A 378 2.42 -0.25 22.88
N ALA A 379 2.23 1.02 23.27
CA ALA A 379 2.39 1.46 24.66
C ALA A 379 1.40 0.83 25.64
N ARG A 380 0.20 0.41 25.18
CA ARG A 380 -0.73 -0.40 25.98
C ARG A 380 -0.26 -1.85 26.12
N LEU A 381 0.20 -2.48 25.04
CA LEU A 381 0.75 -3.83 25.08
C LEU A 381 1.96 -3.91 26.02
N ALA A 382 2.87 -2.95 25.95
CA ALA A 382 4.03 -2.89 26.84
C ALA A 382 3.70 -2.62 28.32
N ARG A 383 2.51 -2.07 28.62
CA ARG A 383 1.99 -1.91 29.99
C ARG A 383 1.25 -3.16 30.49
N HIS A 384 0.64 -3.95 29.61
CA HIS A 384 -0.37 -4.95 30.00
C HIS A 384 -0.13 -6.40 29.52
N ASP A 385 0.68 -6.67 28.49
CA ASP A 385 1.06 -8.05 28.16
C ASP A 385 2.02 -8.59 29.23
N PRO A 386 1.78 -9.78 29.82
CA PRO A 386 2.64 -10.33 30.87
C PRO A 386 4.09 -10.61 30.44
N GLY A 387 4.36 -10.81 29.15
CA GLY A 387 5.71 -11.05 28.64
C GLY A 387 6.49 -9.75 28.47
N LEU A 388 5.92 -8.78 27.74
CA LEU A 388 6.58 -7.51 27.44
C LEU A 388 6.69 -6.61 28.68
N SER A 389 5.68 -6.61 29.56
CA SER A 389 5.75 -5.86 30.82
C SER A 389 6.71 -6.48 31.85
N ALA A 390 6.88 -7.81 31.87
CA ALA A 390 7.95 -8.42 32.66
C ALA A 390 9.34 -8.09 32.09
N LEU A 391 9.49 -8.11 30.76
CA LEU A 391 10.76 -7.76 30.10
C LEU A 391 11.16 -6.29 30.35
N ASN A 392 10.21 -5.36 30.40
CA ASN A 392 10.48 -3.96 30.77
C ASN A 392 10.50 -3.68 32.29
N GLU A 393 10.56 -4.71 33.15
CA GLU A 393 10.54 -4.59 34.62
C GLU A 393 9.36 -3.73 35.14
N HIS A 394 8.23 -3.79 34.44
CA HIS A 394 7.03 -2.97 34.64
C HIS A 394 7.29 -1.45 34.66
N ALA A 395 8.29 -0.96 33.91
CA ALA A 395 8.74 0.44 33.90
C ALA A 395 7.62 1.47 33.72
N TYR A 396 6.58 1.14 32.94
CA TYR A 396 5.41 2.01 32.75
C TYR A 396 4.54 2.23 34.01
N GLY A 397 4.76 1.47 35.08
CA GLY A 397 4.15 1.67 36.40
C GLY A 397 4.85 2.71 37.28
N ASP A 398 6.08 3.13 36.96
CA ASP A 398 6.83 4.10 37.75
C ASP A 398 6.23 5.52 37.60
N PRO A 399 5.92 6.25 38.69
CA PRO A 399 5.27 7.57 38.65
C PRO A 399 6.14 8.67 38.01
N ARG A 400 7.42 8.41 37.74
CA ARG A 400 8.31 9.30 36.96
C ARG A 400 7.99 9.26 35.46
N VAL A 401 7.33 8.20 34.96
CA VAL A 401 7.13 7.92 33.53
C VAL A 401 5.82 8.51 33.01
N HIS A 402 5.93 9.38 32.01
CA HIS A 402 4.83 10.14 31.43
C HIS A 402 4.74 9.84 29.93
N VAL A 403 3.85 8.93 29.54
CA VAL A 403 3.67 8.53 28.13
C VAL A 403 2.71 9.49 27.43
N THR A 404 3.12 10.02 26.29
CA THR A 404 2.31 10.86 25.39
C THR A 404 2.20 10.18 24.04
N ALA A 405 0.98 9.87 23.60
CA ALA A 405 0.74 9.37 22.25
C ALA A 405 0.87 10.50 21.23
N GLY A 406 1.66 10.31 20.15
CA GLY A 406 1.71 11.24 19.03
C GLY A 406 3.07 11.41 18.35
N ASP A 407 3.10 12.25 17.31
CA ASP A 407 4.29 12.48 16.46
C ASP A 407 5.38 13.31 17.16
N ALA A 408 6.64 12.88 16.99
CA ALA A 408 7.80 13.47 17.61
C ALA A 408 8.08 14.93 17.19
N PHE A 409 7.82 15.33 15.93
CA PHE A 409 7.93 16.74 15.53
C PHE A 409 6.93 17.60 16.30
N HIS A 410 5.69 17.13 16.48
CA HIS A 410 4.67 17.89 17.21
C HIS A 410 5.06 18.10 18.67
N ARG A 411 5.55 17.06 19.36
CA ARG A 411 6.07 17.19 20.74
C ARG A 411 7.31 18.08 20.80
N LEU A 412 8.25 17.95 19.87
CA LEU A 412 9.47 18.78 19.87
C LEU A 412 9.18 20.26 19.55
N ARG A 413 8.23 20.55 18.63
CA ARG A 413 7.78 21.91 18.30
C ARG A 413 7.06 22.60 19.47
N SER A 414 6.28 21.86 20.26
CA SER A 414 5.58 22.37 21.45
C SER A 414 6.42 22.38 22.73
N ALA A 415 7.48 21.59 22.83
CA ALA A 415 8.35 21.55 24.00
C ALA A 415 9.22 22.81 24.16
N ARG A 416 9.35 23.28 25.40
CA ARG A 416 10.12 24.50 25.74
C ARG A 416 11.63 24.29 25.54
N THR A 417 12.31 25.33 25.10
CA THR A 417 13.78 25.36 24.94
C THR A 417 14.49 24.98 26.25
N GLY A 418 15.52 24.14 26.17
CA GLY A 418 16.34 23.76 27.34
C GLY A 418 15.64 22.91 28.40
N THR A 419 14.55 22.22 28.05
CA THR A 419 13.79 21.40 29.01
C THR A 419 14.56 20.15 29.46
N TYR A 420 15.11 19.36 28.54
CA TYR A 420 15.59 18.01 28.86
C TYR A 420 17.11 17.98 29.05
N ASP A 421 17.56 17.26 30.08
CA ASP A 421 18.99 17.06 30.34
C ASP A 421 19.52 15.91 29.46
N VAL A 422 18.69 14.88 29.20
CA VAL A 422 18.97 13.79 28.25
C VAL A 422 17.80 13.62 27.28
N VAL A 423 18.10 13.33 26.01
CA VAL A 423 17.14 12.80 25.04
C VAL A 423 17.65 11.47 24.48
N VAL A 424 16.77 10.48 24.37
CA VAL A 424 17.01 9.20 23.71
C VAL A 424 16.13 9.12 22.47
N SER A 425 16.74 8.87 21.32
CA SER A 425 16.08 8.72 20.02
C SER A 425 16.11 7.26 19.60
N ASP A 426 15.13 6.49 20.10
CA ASP A 426 14.95 5.06 19.85
C ASP A 426 13.93 4.85 18.73
N LEU A 427 14.35 5.20 17.51
CA LEU A 427 13.51 5.27 16.33
C LEU A 427 13.85 4.14 15.34
N PRO A 428 12.95 3.81 14.39
CA PRO A 428 13.23 2.83 13.35
C PRO A 428 14.46 3.20 12.51
N ASP A 429 15.15 2.20 11.94
CA ASP A 429 16.37 2.38 11.14
C ASP A 429 16.19 3.46 10.05
N PRO A 430 17.12 4.43 9.91
CA PRO A 430 17.01 5.55 8.97
C PRO A 430 16.82 5.15 7.50
N GLY A 431 17.19 3.93 7.12
CA GLY A 431 16.97 3.34 5.80
C GLY A 431 15.51 2.93 5.53
N ILE A 432 14.61 3.00 6.51
CA ILE A 432 13.17 2.77 6.33
C ILE A 432 12.51 4.09 5.94
N THR A 433 11.95 4.18 4.73
CA THR A 433 11.42 5.42 4.11
C THR A 433 10.44 6.22 5.00
N SER A 434 9.61 5.55 5.80
CA SER A 434 8.67 6.20 6.74
C SER A 434 9.36 6.90 7.92
N SER A 435 10.57 6.46 8.29
CA SER A 435 11.36 7.01 9.39
C SER A 435 12.22 8.20 8.96
N THR A 436 12.62 8.30 7.69
CA THR A 436 13.72 9.17 7.23
C THR A 436 13.51 10.65 7.55
N LYS A 437 12.26 11.13 7.67
CA LYS A 437 11.93 12.48 8.16
C LYS A 437 12.54 12.78 9.55
N LEU A 438 12.62 11.78 10.42
CA LEU A 438 13.13 11.83 11.79
C LEU A 438 14.67 11.84 11.87
N TYR A 439 15.36 11.79 10.73
CA TYR A 439 16.82 11.88 10.63
C TYR A 439 17.27 13.17 9.90
N SER A 440 16.34 14.14 9.74
CA SER A 440 16.55 15.40 9.04
C SER A 440 17.24 16.49 9.89
N GLN A 441 17.83 17.49 9.21
CA GLN A 441 18.44 18.64 9.87
C GLN A 441 17.41 19.50 10.63
N GLU A 442 16.16 19.56 10.17
CA GLU A 442 15.07 20.20 10.93
C GLU A 442 14.88 19.47 12.26
N PHE A 443 14.68 18.14 12.23
CA PHE A 443 14.44 17.34 13.42
C PHE A 443 15.56 17.46 14.46
N TYR A 444 16.83 17.37 14.03
CA TYR A 444 17.96 17.59 14.93
C TYR A 444 18.11 19.04 15.40
N GLY A 445 17.64 20.03 14.63
CA GLY A 445 17.50 21.42 15.07
C GLY A 445 16.46 21.57 16.19
N LEU A 446 15.30 20.90 16.07
CA LEU A 446 14.28 20.87 17.13
C LEU A 446 14.82 20.18 18.40
N LEU A 447 15.52 19.05 18.26
CA LEU A 447 16.20 18.35 19.36
C LEU A 447 17.24 19.25 20.07
N ARG A 448 18.12 19.90 19.29
CA ARG A 448 19.12 20.83 19.82
C ARG A 448 18.50 21.99 20.61
N ARG A 449 17.30 22.46 20.24
CA ARG A 449 16.54 23.47 20.99
C ARG A 449 16.06 22.95 22.35
N VAL A 450 15.46 21.76 22.42
CA VAL A 450 14.88 21.23 23.67
C VAL A 450 15.93 20.71 24.65
N LEU A 451 17.15 20.40 24.20
CA LEU A 451 18.30 20.06 25.05
C LEU A 451 18.74 21.25 25.93
N ALA A 452 18.92 20.97 27.22
CA ALA A 452 19.50 21.88 28.21
C ALA A 452 20.99 22.20 27.92
N PRO A 453 21.56 23.27 28.51
CA PRO A 453 23.00 23.48 28.55
C PRO A 453 23.71 22.27 29.18
N GLY A 454 24.72 21.72 28.48
CA GLY A 454 25.40 20.48 28.89
C GLY A 454 24.58 19.19 28.67
N GLY A 455 23.34 19.30 28.17
CA GLY A 455 22.48 18.15 27.90
C GLY A 455 22.95 17.31 26.70
N ARG A 456 22.54 16.03 26.70
CA ARG A 456 23.02 15.01 25.76
C ARG A 456 21.88 14.33 25.00
N LEU A 457 22.18 13.89 23.79
CA LEU A 457 21.30 13.13 22.91
C LEU A 457 21.98 11.81 22.55
N ALA A 458 21.29 10.68 22.70
CA ALA A 458 21.65 9.43 22.07
C ALA A 458 20.74 9.14 20.88
N VAL A 459 21.30 8.66 19.78
CA VAL A 459 20.57 8.31 18.55
C VAL A 459 20.97 6.90 18.11
N HIS A 460 19.98 6.02 17.90
CA HIS A 460 20.21 4.82 17.10
C HIS A 460 20.24 5.21 15.61
N ALA A 461 21.30 4.82 14.90
CA ALA A 461 21.60 5.30 13.55
C ALA A 461 21.77 4.16 12.52
N GLY A 462 21.13 3.01 12.77
CA GLY A 462 21.23 1.83 11.92
C GLY A 462 22.56 1.06 12.11
N PRO A 463 22.80 0.00 11.33
CA PRO A 463 23.99 -0.84 11.44
C PRO A 463 25.21 -0.22 10.74
N VAL A 464 26.36 -0.21 11.42
CA VAL A 464 27.60 0.38 10.88
C VAL A 464 28.25 -0.55 9.86
N SER A 465 28.16 -1.87 10.10
CA SER A 465 28.80 -2.88 9.25
C SER A 465 28.16 -3.02 7.87
N SER A 466 26.83 -3.02 7.76
CA SER A 466 26.11 -3.25 6.50
C SER A 466 25.55 -1.99 5.83
N ARG A 467 25.32 -0.91 6.59
CA ARG A 467 24.80 0.38 6.07
C ARG A 467 25.66 1.59 6.49
N PRO A 468 27.01 1.55 6.33
CA PRO A 468 27.89 2.62 6.78
C PRO A 468 27.54 3.99 6.19
N GLY A 469 27.07 4.03 4.93
CA GLY A 469 26.62 5.27 4.29
C GLY A 469 25.48 5.95 5.07
N ALA A 470 24.44 5.21 5.44
CA ALA A 470 23.32 5.74 6.22
C ALA A 470 23.78 6.23 7.61
N PHE A 471 24.59 5.42 8.31
CA PHE A 471 25.14 5.77 9.62
C PHE A 471 25.93 7.09 9.59
N TRP A 472 26.84 7.26 8.63
CA TRP A 472 27.64 8.48 8.49
C TRP A 472 26.82 9.68 7.96
N THR A 473 25.74 9.46 7.20
CA THR A 473 24.78 10.53 6.88
C THR A 473 24.09 11.05 8.14
N VAL A 474 23.67 10.20 9.08
CA VAL A 474 23.06 10.64 10.34
C VAL A 474 24.05 11.46 11.18
N ASP A 475 25.30 11.01 11.28
CA ASP A 475 26.40 11.74 11.94
C ASP A 475 26.65 13.12 11.30
N ALA A 476 26.69 13.19 9.98
CA ALA A 476 26.82 14.45 9.24
C ALA A 476 25.63 15.40 9.47
N THR A 477 24.39 14.88 9.47
CA THR A 477 23.18 15.70 9.66
C THR A 477 23.04 16.21 11.11
N LEU A 478 23.47 15.43 12.11
CA LEU A 478 23.62 15.90 13.49
C LEU A 478 24.63 17.05 13.61
N ARG A 479 25.77 16.95 12.91
CA ARG A 479 26.77 18.03 12.84
C ARG A 479 26.24 19.26 12.10
N ALA A 480 25.47 19.08 11.02
CA ALA A 480 24.82 20.16 10.28
C ALA A 480 23.74 20.88 11.12
N ALA A 481 23.07 20.19 12.05
CA ALA A 481 22.21 20.82 13.05
C ALA A 481 23.00 21.57 14.15
N GLY A 482 24.33 21.49 14.16
CA GLY A 482 25.22 22.18 15.11
C GLY A 482 25.40 21.45 16.44
N LEU A 483 25.36 20.12 16.42
CA LEU A 483 25.80 19.25 17.52
C LEU A 483 27.22 18.72 17.25
N ARG A 484 27.92 18.31 18.32
CA ARG A 484 29.17 17.53 18.26
C ARG A 484 28.85 16.09 18.62
N THR A 485 29.38 15.16 17.83
CA THR A 485 29.03 13.73 17.87
C THR A 485 30.24 12.86 18.20
N VAL A 486 29.99 11.74 18.90
CA VAL A 486 30.92 10.62 19.07
C VAL A 486 30.18 9.35 18.66
N ALA A 487 30.74 8.63 17.69
CA ALA A 487 30.22 7.37 17.17
C ALA A 487 30.68 6.18 18.02
N TYR A 488 29.80 5.20 18.21
CA TYR A 488 30.10 3.92 18.84
C TYR A 488 29.15 2.84 18.30
N ARG A 489 29.49 1.56 18.56
CA ARG A 489 28.71 0.42 18.09
C ARG A 489 28.78 -0.74 19.10
N VAL A 490 27.76 -1.58 19.12
CA VAL A 490 27.72 -2.82 19.92
C VAL A 490 27.29 -3.98 19.02
N GLY A 491 27.94 -5.13 19.19
CA GLY A 491 27.64 -6.34 18.44
C GLY A 491 26.41 -7.09 18.97
N GLY A 492 25.49 -7.44 18.08
CA GLY A 492 24.27 -8.18 18.39
C GLY A 492 24.19 -9.52 17.64
N ARG A 493 23.30 -10.40 18.12
CA ARG A 493 23.06 -11.75 17.59
C ARG A 493 21.75 -11.84 16.81
N ASP A 494 20.69 -11.28 17.41
CA ASP A 494 19.32 -11.27 16.86
C ASP A 494 19.02 -9.91 16.19
N THR A 495 20.05 -9.28 15.61
CA THR A 495 19.99 -7.97 14.95
C THR A 495 19.19 -8.01 13.65
N GLY A 496 17.87 -7.89 13.77
CA GLY A 496 16.98 -7.75 12.61
C GLY A 496 16.80 -9.06 11.83
N PHE A 497 16.24 -10.08 12.48
CA PHE A 497 15.65 -11.22 11.75
C PHE A 497 14.65 -10.69 10.71
N THR A 498 14.90 -11.05 9.44
CA THR A 498 14.15 -10.56 8.28
C THR A 498 12.88 -11.37 8.05
N THR A 499 11.90 -11.19 8.92
CA THR A 499 10.53 -11.71 8.74
C THR A 499 9.63 -10.76 7.95
N GLY A 500 10.05 -9.50 7.77
CA GLY A 500 9.34 -8.43 7.04
C GLY A 500 9.95 -8.11 5.67
N PRO A 501 9.63 -6.95 5.06
CA PRO A 501 9.96 -6.64 3.66
C PRO A 501 11.46 -6.69 3.31
N ASP A 502 12.34 -6.40 4.26
CA ASP A 502 13.80 -6.41 4.08
C ASP A 502 14.36 -7.84 3.83
N ARG A 503 13.51 -8.88 3.92
CA ARG A 503 13.78 -10.29 3.60
C ARG A 503 14.16 -10.54 2.13
N ALA A 504 13.70 -9.69 1.21
CA ALA A 504 14.04 -9.80 -0.21
C ALA A 504 15.42 -9.22 -0.57
N SER A 505 16.04 -8.40 0.28
CA SER A 505 17.24 -7.62 -0.07
C SER A 505 18.57 -8.31 0.27
N GLY A 506 18.80 -9.49 -0.31
CA GLY A 506 20.15 -10.02 -0.52
C GLY A 506 20.78 -10.86 0.60
N THR A 507 21.99 -11.33 0.31
CA THR A 507 22.75 -12.41 0.99
C THR A 507 22.94 -12.25 2.50
N SER A 508 22.12 -12.95 3.28
CA SER A 508 22.51 -13.78 4.44
C SER A 508 23.62 -13.28 5.40
N THR A 509 23.60 -12.01 5.79
CA THR A 509 24.12 -11.58 7.10
C THR A 509 23.10 -10.67 7.78
N ALA A 510 22.45 -11.18 8.83
CA ALA A 510 21.79 -10.29 9.78
C ALA A 510 22.85 -9.31 10.32
N PRO A 511 22.62 -7.98 10.26
CA PRO A 511 23.66 -7.00 10.50
C PRO A 511 24.23 -7.10 11.91
N GLY A 512 25.41 -7.68 12.08
CA GLY A 512 25.97 -8.07 13.39
C GLY A 512 26.32 -6.93 14.35
N ASP A 513 25.96 -5.68 14.05
CA ASP A 513 26.12 -4.54 14.95
C ASP A 513 24.96 -3.53 14.89
N TRP A 514 24.71 -2.88 16.03
CA TRP A 514 23.93 -1.64 16.11
C TRP A 514 24.88 -0.45 16.22
N GLY A 515 24.69 0.55 15.37
CA GLY A 515 25.39 1.84 15.43
C GLY A 515 24.63 2.86 16.26
N PHE A 516 25.39 3.63 17.05
CA PHE A 516 24.88 4.69 17.90
C PHE A 516 25.72 5.96 17.81
N LEU A 517 25.08 7.11 18.01
CA LEU A 517 25.72 8.42 18.04
C LEU A 517 25.36 9.15 19.34
N LEU A 518 26.38 9.47 20.13
CA LEU A 518 26.26 10.33 21.32
C LEU A 518 26.53 11.77 20.88
N ALA A 519 25.56 12.65 21.06
CA ALA A 519 25.59 14.03 20.58
C ALA A 519 25.35 15.04 21.73
N ALA A 520 26.01 16.19 21.67
CA ALA A 520 25.78 17.31 22.58
C ALA A 520 26.15 18.65 21.93
N ARG A 521 25.88 19.78 22.59
CA ARG A 521 26.27 21.13 22.08
C ARG A 521 27.79 21.36 22.11
N THR A 522 28.49 20.71 23.04
CA THR A 522 29.95 20.58 23.12
C THR A 522 30.35 19.13 22.83
N PRO A 523 31.62 18.80 22.55
CA PRO A 523 32.05 17.40 22.37
C PRO A 523 31.69 16.55 23.61
N PRO A 524 30.84 15.52 23.50
CA PRO A 524 30.53 14.64 24.62
C PRO A 524 31.66 13.64 24.85
N VAL A 525 31.88 13.23 26.10
CA VAL A 525 32.85 12.17 26.42
C VAL A 525 32.09 10.84 26.53
N LEU A 526 32.42 9.88 25.67
CA LEU A 526 31.87 8.54 25.73
C LEU A 526 32.40 7.80 26.97
N ARG A 527 31.52 7.56 27.94
CA ARG A 527 31.75 6.75 29.15
C ARG A 527 30.46 6.05 29.55
N LEU A 528 30.57 4.84 30.08
CA LEU A 528 29.52 4.22 30.87
C LEU A 528 29.53 4.79 32.29
N ALA A 529 28.40 4.65 33.00
CA ALA A 529 28.36 4.96 34.43
C ALA A 529 29.16 3.90 35.20
N PRO A 530 29.83 4.26 36.31
CA PRO A 530 30.41 3.28 37.24
C PRO A 530 29.32 2.53 38.01
#